data_AF-A0A7Y9MY76-F1
#
_entry.id   AF-A0A7Y9MY76-F1
#
_cell.length_a   1.000
_cell.length_b   1.000
_cell.length_c   1.000
_cell.angle_alpha   90.00
_cell.angle_beta   90.00
_cell.angle_gamma   90.00
#
_symmetry.space_group_name_H-M   'P 1'
#
loop_
_entity.id
_entity.type
_entity.pdbx_description
1 polymer ?
#
loop_
_entity_poly.entity_id
_entity_poly.type
_entity_poly.pdbx_seq_one_letter_code
_entity_poly.pdbx_strand_id
1 'polypeptide(L)' 'MILSFLFFMILFIGGILLMGISFGLPAFQALAFCGGLLLVTLALAFIFRQGGSATRRSNNWSGNATE' A
#
# COMPACT_ATOMS: atom_id res chain seq x y z
N MET A 1 2.39 -8.69 -10.84
CA MET A 1 1.02 -8.54 -10.29
C MET A 1 0.90 -9.22 -8.94
N ILE A 2 0.97 -10.56 -8.84
CA ILE A 2 0.77 -11.27 -7.57
C ILE A 2 1.85 -11.01 -6.49
N LEU A 3 3.13 -10.87 -6.88
CA LEU A 3 4.21 -10.62 -5.92
C LEU A 3 4.08 -9.25 -5.25
N SER A 4 3.72 -8.23 -6.03
CA SER A 4 3.44 -6.87 -5.54
C SER A 4 2.25 -6.86 -4.59
N PHE A 5 1.20 -7.64 -4.90
CA PHE A 5 0.05 -7.82 -4.02
C PHE A 5 0.44 -8.52 -2.70
N LEU A 6 1.22 -9.59 -2.76
CA LEU A 6 1.69 -10.29 -1.56
C LEU A 6 2.56 -9.38 -0.68
N PHE A 7 3.46 -8.60 -1.29
CA PHE A 7 4.28 -7.62 -0.58
C PHE A 7 3.41 -6.56 0.13
N PHE A 8 2.42 -5.99 -0.57
CA PHE A 8 1.45 -5.08 0.03
C PHE A 8 0.72 -5.73 1.21
N MET A 9 0.22 -6.94 1.03
CA MET A 9 -0.57 -7.65 2.04
C MET A 9 0.25 -7.91 3.30
N ILE A 10 1.52 -8.31 3.16
CA ILE A 10 2.43 -8.54 4.28
C ILE A 10 2.72 -7.23 5.02
N LEU A 11 3.04 -6.13 4.33
CA LEU A 11 3.28 -4.86 5.00
C LEU A 11 2.02 -4.33 5.71
N PHE A 12 0.86 -4.43 5.05
CA PHE A 12 -0.38 -3.90 5.60
C PHE A 12 -0.84 -4.70 6.82
N ILE A 13 -0.99 -6.02 6.69
CA ILE A 13 -1.42 -6.87 7.80
C ILE A 13 -0.34 -6.89 8.90
N GLY A 14 0.93 -6.99 8.52
CA GLY A 14 2.05 -6.95 9.47
C GLY A 14 2.09 -5.66 10.26
N GLY A 15 1.87 -4.50 9.62
CA GLY A 15 1.80 -3.20 10.30
C GLY A 15 0.62 -3.09 11.27
N ILE A 16 -0.57 -3.57 10.88
CA ILE A 16 -1.76 -3.61 11.75
C ILE A 16 -1.52 -4.52 12.97
N LEU A 17 -0.96 -5.71 12.75
CA LEU A 17 -0.64 -6.65 13.84
C LEU A 17 0.42 -6.07 14.78
N LEU A 18 1.45 -5.40 14.24
CA LEU A 18 2.50 -4.78 15.05
C LEU A 18 1.94 -3.64 15.93
N MET A 19 1.02 -2.83 15.40
CA MET A 19 0.30 -1.85 16.22
C MET A 19 -0.56 -2.50 17.31
N GLY A 20 -1.22 -3.63 17.03
CA GLY A 20 -1.99 -4.37 18.03
C GLY A 20 -1.11 -4.96 19.14
N ILE A 21 0.02 -5.56 18.78
CA ILE A 21 0.99 -6.14 19.74
C ILE A 21 1.65 -5.04 20.59
N SER A 22 1.73 -3.79 20.10
CA SER A 22 2.34 -2.69 20.84
C SER A 22 1.74 -2.46 22.23
N PHE A 23 0.43 -2.73 22.42
CA PHE A 23 -0.24 -2.61 23.71
C PHE A 23 0.20 -3.65 24.75
N GLY A 24 0.83 -4.74 24.30
CA GLY A 24 1.43 -5.77 25.18
C GLY A 24 2.91 -5.52 25.49
N LEU A 25 3.52 -4.44 24.98
CA LEU A 25 4.95 -4.15 25.10
C LEU A 25 5.20 -2.87 25.94
N PRO A 26 5.07 -2.91 27.27
CA PRO A 26 5.10 -1.71 28.12
C PRO A 26 6.37 -0.87 28.00
N ALA A 27 7.53 -1.47 27.68
CA ALA A 27 8.78 -0.73 27.47
C ALA A 27 8.96 -0.20 26.05
N PHE A 28 8.27 -0.75 25.06
CA PHE A 28 8.46 -0.47 23.63
C PHE A 28 7.19 -0.08 22.89
N GLN A 29 6.11 0.23 23.62
CA GLN A 29 4.79 0.48 23.05
C GLN A 29 4.82 1.57 21.98
N ALA A 30 5.41 2.72 22.29
CA ALA A 30 5.51 3.82 21.33
C ALA A 30 6.32 3.44 20.08
N LEU A 31 7.44 2.73 20.26
CA LEU A 31 8.30 2.31 19.15
C LEU A 31 7.60 1.30 18.25
N ALA A 32 6.96 0.28 18.84
CA ALA A 32 6.22 -0.74 18.12
C ALA A 32 5.00 -0.16 17.39
N PHE A 33 4.27 0.77 18.03
CA PHE A 33 3.14 1.46 17.43
C PHE A 33 3.58 2.31 16.23
N CYS A 34 4.61 3.15 16.39
CA CYS A 34 5.15 3.95 15.30
C CYS A 34 5.71 3.09 14.17
N GLY A 35 6.38 1.98 14.50
CA GLY A 35 6.86 1.00 13.51
C GLY A 35 5.72 0.39 12.70
N GLY A 36 4.63 0.00 13.36
CA GLY A 36 3.45 -0.52 12.66
C GLY A 36 2.76 0.53 11.79
N LEU A 37 2.67 1.78 12.25
CA LEU A 37 2.15 2.90 11.48
C LEU A 37 3.01 3.17 10.23
N LEU A 38 4.34 3.12 10.36
CA LEU A 38 5.27 3.25 9.23
C LEU A 38 5.10 2.13 8.21
N LEU A 39 4.89 0.89 8.64
CA LEU A 39 4.64 -0.23 7.73
C LEU A 39 3.33 -0.07 6.93
N VAL A 40 2.25 0.36 7.59
CA VAL A 40 0.96 0.61 6.92
C VAL A 40 1.05 1.77 5.92
N THR A 41 1.72 2.87 6.32
CA THR A 41 1.92 4.01 5.41
C THR A 41 2.79 3.64 4.20
N LEU A 42 3.82 2.82 4.39
CA LEU A 42 4.63 2.30 3.28
C LEU A 42 3.80 1.39 2.35
N ALA A 43 2.90 0.57 2.91
CA ALA A 43 1.98 -0.26 2.13
C ALA A 43 1.06 0.59 1.25
N LEU A 44 0.48 1.66 1.80
CA LEU A 44 -0.37 2.60 1.05
C LEU A 44 0.41 3.32 -0.05
N ALA A 45 1.61 3.82 0.27
CA ALA A 45 2.50 4.45 -0.71
C ALA A 45 2.82 3.50 -1.87
N PHE A 46 2.99 2.19 -1.59
CA PHE A 46 3.23 1.18 -2.61
C PHE A 46 2.04 0.97 -3.57
N ILE A 47 0.80 0.99 -3.07
CA ILE A 47 -0.40 0.95 -3.95
C ILE A 47 -0.49 2.19 -4.81
N PHE A 48 -0.29 3.38 -4.23
CA PHE A 48 -0.35 4.64 -4.98
C PHE A 48 0.77 4.79 -6.01
N ARG A 49 1.86 4.02 -5.87
CA ARG A 49 2.94 3.95 -6.87
C ARG A 49 2.52 3.23 -8.15
N GLN A 50 1.47 2.42 -8.16
CA GLN A 50 1.04 1.77 -9.40
C GLN A 50 0.59 2.84 -10.40
N GLY A 51 1.44 3.10 -11.40
CA GLY A 51 1.21 4.09 -12.44
C GLY A 51 -0.10 3.84 -13.16
N GLY A 52 -0.89 4.90 -13.32
CA GLY A 52 -2.26 4.85 -13.81
C GLY A 52 -2.39 4.10 -15.14
N SER A 53 -2.94 2.88 -15.07
CA SER A 53 -3.53 2.22 -16.24
C SER A 53 -4.94 2.74 -16.53
N ALA A 54 -5.48 3.62 -15.68
CA ALA A 54 -6.86 4.12 -15.77
C ALA A 54 -7.06 5.21 -16.84
N THR A 55 -6.00 5.81 -17.38
CA THR A 55 -6.10 6.90 -18.39
C THR A 55 -5.95 6.46 -19.84
N ARG A 56 -5.68 5.18 -20.13
CA ARG A 56 -5.75 4.68 -21.52
C ARG A 56 -7.20 4.37 -21.87
N ARG A 57 -7.94 5.40 -22.31
CA ARG A 57 -9.27 5.22 -22.89
C ARG A 57 -9.12 4.48 -24.23
N SER A 58 -9.38 3.17 -24.24
CA SER A 58 -9.31 2.35 -25.46
C SER A 58 -10.37 2.77 -26.50
N ASN A 59 -11.47 3.39 -26.05
CA ASN A 59 -12.61 3.75 -26.89
C ASN A 59 -12.89 5.27 -26.76
N ASN A 60 -12.23 6.07 -27.59
CA ASN A 60 -12.49 7.51 -27.69
C ASN A 60 -13.43 7.79 -28.88
N TRP A 61 -14.49 8.57 -28.64
CA TRP A 61 -15.50 8.90 -29.68
C TRP A 61 -14.90 9.73 -30.83
N SER A 62 -13.81 10.47 -30.56
CA SER A 62 -13.15 11.33 -31.55
C SER A 62 -12.17 10.60 -32.50
N GLY A 63 -12.07 9.27 -32.44
CA GLY A 63 -11.06 8.52 -33.18
C GLY A 63 -9.62 8.74 -32.67
N ASN A 64 -8.68 7.94 -33.18
CA ASN A 64 -7.25 8.12 -32.91
C ASN A 64 -6.75 9.36 -33.66
N ALA A 65 -5.94 10.20 -33.00
CA ALA A 65 -5.37 11.41 -33.61
C ALA A 65 -4.30 11.14 -34.68
N THR A 66 -4.14 9.89 -35.14
CA THR A 66 -3.12 9.45 -36.09
C THR A 66 -3.67 8.54 -37.19
N GLU A 67 -4.95 8.69 -37.54
CA GLU A 67 -5.46 8.30 -38.85
C GLU A 67 -5.53 9.53 -39.77
#